data_AF-A0A1J4KFQ0-F1
#
_entry.id   AF-A0A1J4KFQ0-F1
#
_cell.length_a   1.000
_cell.length_b   1.000
_cell.length_c   1.000
_cell.angle_alpha   90.00
_cell.angle_beta   90.00
_cell.angle_gamma   90.00
#
_symmetry.space_group_name_H-M   'P 1'
#
loop_
_entity.id
_entity.type
_entity.pdbx_description
1 polymer ?
#
loop_
_entity_poly.entity_id
_entity_poly.type
_entity_poly.pdbx_seq_one_letter_code
_entity_poly.pdbx_strand_id
1 'polypeptide(L)'
;MCKAGAGKYGDYDSCVWQSIGMGQFRPLEGSNPYLGQVNQIERVQEAKLECLISTNLIKEMIVEMKKAHPYEVPAYHYWPVFID
;
A
#
# COMPACT_ATOMS: atom_id res chain seq x y z
N MET A 1 -3.84 7.79 -2.24
CA MET A 1 -3.34 7.98 -0.86
C MET A 1 -3.34 9.46 -0.46
N CYS A 2 -2.51 10.34 -1.04
CA CYS A 2 -2.42 11.74 -0.59
C CYS A 2 -3.72 12.54 -0.72
N LYS A 3 -4.48 12.33 -1.81
CA LYS A 3 -5.82 12.95 -1.98
C LYS A 3 -6.82 12.60 -0.87
N ALA A 4 -6.62 11.47 -0.18
CA ALA A 4 -7.43 11.01 0.95
C ALA A 4 -6.86 11.45 2.31
N GLY A 5 -5.92 12.41 2.33
CA GLY A 5 -5.35 12.98 3.56
C GLY A 5 -4.15 12.24 4.15
N ALA A 6 -3.70 11.15 3.54
CA ALA A 6 -2.46 10.49 3.93
C ALA A 6 -1.24 11.37 3.59
N GLY A 7 -0.21 11.36 4.42
CA GLY A 7 1.00 12.16 4.25
C GLY A 7 0.83 13.64 4.62
N LYS A 8 -0.18 13.99 5.43
CA LYS A 8 -0.30 15.33 6.02
C LYS A 8 0.33 15.35 7.41
N TYR A 9 1.25 16.28 7.64
CA TYR A 9 1.89 16.48 8.94
C TYR A 9 2.31 17.96 9.12
N GLY A 10 1.82 18.61 10.18
CA GLY A 10 1.99 20.05 10.36
C GLY A 10 1.50 20.85 9.14
N ASP A 11 2.35 21.74 8.64
CA ASP A 11 2.10 22.57 7.46
C ASP A 11 2.47 21.90 6.13
N TYR A 12 2.78 20.60 6.14
CA TYR A 12 3.19 19.84 4.97
C TYR A 12 2.12 18.83 4.55
N ASP A 13 1.96 18.65 3.24
CA ASP A 13 1.13 17.62 2.64
C ASP A 13 1.95 16.74 1.68
N SER A 14 1.33 15.64 1.23
CA SER A 14 1.94 14.69 0.29
C SER A 14 3.27 14.08 0.76
N CYS A 15 3.53 14.05 2.07
CA CYS A 15 4.72 13.43 2.65
C CYS A 15 4.64 11.90 2.54
N VAL A 16 5.47 11.32 1.68
CA VAL A 16 5.58 9.88 1.48
C VAL A 16 7.05 9.50 1.43
N TRP A 17 7.44 8.50 2.22
CA TRP A 17 8.70 7.80 2.07
C TRP A 17 8.53 6.61 1.12
N GLN A 18 9.49 6.42 0.22
CA GLN A 18 9.46 5.33 -0.75
C GLN A 18 10.76 4.53 -0.70
N SER A 19 10.62 3.21 -0.57
CA SER A 19 11.72 2.25 -0.70
C SER A 19 11.46 1.32 -1.87
N ILE A 20 12.40 1.21 -2.81
CA ILE A 20 12.32 0.26 -3.92
C ILE A 20 12.88 -1.09 -3.48
N GLY A 21 12.16 -2.17 -3.77
CA GLY A 21 12.56 -3.54 -3.42
C GLY A 21 12.11 -4.57 -4.44
N MET A 22 12.37 -5.84 -4.14
CA MET A 22 11.89 -6.98 -4.91
C MET A 22 10.78 -7.68 -4.12
N GLY A 23 9.55 -7.60 -4.62
CA GLY A 23 8.42 -8.38 -4.13
C GLY A 23 8.50 -9.82 -4.64
N GLN A 24 8.01 -10.77 -3.85
CA GLN A 24 7.91 -12.17 -4.25
C GLN A 24 6.58 -12.76 -3.78
N PHE A 25 5.86 -13.38 -4.69
CA PHE A 25 4.61 -14.07 -4.39
C PHE A 25 4.41 -15.26 -5.33
N ARG A 26 3.46 -16.13 -4.99
CA ARG A 26 3.03 -17.25 -5.84
C ARG A 26 1.50 -17.25 -5.87
N PRO A 27 0.87 -16.92 -7.00
CA PRO A 27 -0.58 -17.07 -7.13
C PRO A 27 -0.98 -18.53 -6.92
N LEU A 28 -2.04 -18.77 -6.16
CA LEU A 28 -2.59 -20.12 -5.95
C LEU A 28 -3.82 -20.32 -6.83
N GLU A 29 -4.28 -21.57 -6.93
CA GLU A 29 -5.57 -21.86 -7.59
C GLU A 29 -6.69 -20.99 -7.02
N GLY A 30 -7.50 -20.41 -7.90
CA GLY A 30 -8.57 -19.47 -7.54
C GLY A 30 -8.15 -18.00 -7.39
N SER A 31 -6.85 -17.67 -7.52
CA SER A 31 -6.39 -16.27 -7.55
C SER A 31 -6.71 -15.62 -8.91
N ASN A 32 -7.04 -14.33 -8.93
CA ASN A 32 -7.08 -13.53 -10.17
C ASN A 32 -5.94 -12.49 -10.16
N PRO A 33 -4.68 -12.93 -10.28
CA PRO A 33 -3.54 -12.05 -10.09
C PRO A 33 -3.45 -11.03 -11.23
N TYR A 34 -3.15 -9.78 -10.88
CA TYR A 34 -2.84 -8.75 -11.88
C TYR A 34 -1.59 -9.11 -12.71
N LEU A 35 -0.63 -9.82 -12.10
CA LEU A 35 0.58 -10.31 -12.72
C LEU A 35 0.92 -11.71 -12.20
N GLY A 36 1.41 -12.56 -13.11
CA GLY A 36 1.99 -13.85 -12.76
C GLY A 36 1.17 -15.06 -13.18
N GLN A 37 1.77 -16.24 -13.02
CA GLN A 37 1.14 -17.51 -13.34
C GLN A 37 0.84 -18.33 -12.09
N VAL A 38 -0.30 -19.03 -12.10
CA VAL A 38 -0.70 -19.92 -10.99
C VAL A 38 0.37 -20.96 -10.72
N ASN A 39 0.68 -21.14 -9.44
CA ASN A 39 1.70 -22.04 -8.90
C ASN A 39 3.15 -21.73 -9.29
N GLN A 40 3.43 -20.56 -9.87
CA GLN A 40 4.79 -20.08 -10.16
C GLN A 40 5.21 -18.96 -9.22
N ILE A 41 6.49 -18.95 -8.82
CA ILE A 41 7.04 -17.86 -8.02
C ILE A 41 7.35 -16.70 -8.94
N GLU A 42 6.68 -15.59 -8.69
CA GLU A 42 6.92 -14.32 -9.37
C GLU A 42 7.85 -13.45 -8.55
N ARG A 43 8.68 -12.66 -9.25
CA ARG A 43 9.52 -11.63 -8.65
C ARG A 43 9.35 -10.34 -9.42
N VAL A 44 8.96 -9.28 -8.73
CA VAL A 44 8.63 -8.00 -9.36
C VAL A 44 9.31 -6.88 -8.57
N GLN A 45 9.82 -5.88 -9.28
CA GLN A 45 10.24 -4.65 -8.62
C GLN A 45 9.02 -3.92 -8.06
N GLU A 46 9.04 -3.63 -6.77
CA GLU A 46 7.95 -2.97 -6.07
C GLU A 46 8.43 -1.75 -5.30
N ALA A 47 7.50 -0.83 -5.02
CA ALA A 47 7.72 0.32 -4.15
C ALA A 47 6.94 0.14 -2.85
N LYS A 48 7.65 0.08 -1.71
CA LYS A 48 7.04 0.20 -0.39
C LYS A 48 6.83 1.69 -0.10
N LEU A 49 5.58 2.09 0.07
CA LEU A 49 5.19 3.46 0.41
C LEU A 49 4.83 3.57 1.89
N GLU A 50 5.37 4.57 2.57
CA GLU A 50 5.15 4.81 3.99
C GLU A 50 4.77 6.27 4.20
N CYS A 51 3.71 6.52 4.97
CA CYS A 51 3.23 7.87 5.26
C CYS A 51 2.45 7.91 6.57
N LEU A 52 2.39 9.09 7.19
CA LEU A 52 1.53 9.35 8.34
C LEU A 52 0.07 9.52 7.92
N ILE A 53 -0.86 9.17 8.79
CA ILE A 53 -2.28 9.43 8.59
C ILE A 53 -2.99 9.58 9.93
N SER A 54 -3.93 10.53 10.02
CA SER A 54 -4.79 10.67 11.19
C SER A 54 -5.70 9.45 11.36
N THR A 55 -5.87 8.99 12.60
CA THR A 55 -6.62 7.76 12.93
C THR A 55 -8.05 7.75 12.37
N ASN A 56 -8.71 8.91 12.34
CA ASN A 56 -10.06 9.06 11.80
C ASN A 56 -10.16 8.84 10.28
N LEU A 57 -9.06 8.96 9.54
CA LEU A 57 -9.02 8.80 8.08
C LEU A 57 -8.56 7.40 7.62
N ILE A 58 -8.10 6.54 8.53
CA ILE A 58 -7.53 5.22 8.19
C ILE A 58 -8.51 4.37 7.36
N LYS A 59 -9.78 4.28 7.79
CA LYS A 59 -10.78 3.44 7.11
C LYS A 59 -11.05 3.91 5.69
N GLU A 60 -11.24 5.22 5.50
CA GLU A 60 -11.47 5.82 4.19
C GLU A 60 -10.23 5.66 3.29
N MET A 61 -9.04 5.88 3.83
CA MET A 61 -7.80 5.71 3.08
C MET A 61 -7.62 4.27 2.60
N ILE A 62 -7.90 3.26 3.43
CA ILE A 62 -7.82 1.85 3.02
C ILE A 62 -8.78 1.55 1.87
N VAL A 63 -10.00 2.08 1.92
CA VAL A 63 -10.99 1.91 0.84
C VAL A 63 -10.48 2.53 -0.46
N GLU A 64 -10.00 3.77 -0.41
CA GLU A 64 -9.48 4.46 -1.60
C GLU A 64 -8.18 3.83 -2.13
N MET A 65 -7.30 3.35 -1.24
CA MET A 65 -6.10 2.61 -1.62
C MET A 65 -6.50 1.30 -2.34
N LYS A 66 -7.48 0.55 -1.84
CA LYS A 66 -7.95 -0.69 -2.49
C LYS A 66 -8.54 -0.43 -3.87
N LYS A 67 -9.26 0.68 -4.06
CA LYS A 67 -9.82 1.07 -5.36
C LYS A 67 -8.74 1.47 -6.37
N ALA A 68 -7.69 2.15 -5.91
CA ALA A 68 -6.63 2.65 -6.79
C ALA A 68 -5.54 1.62 -7.09
N HIS A 69 -5.42 0.57 -6.27
CA HIS A 69 -4.36 -0.42 -6.38
C HIS A 69 -4.70 -1.48 -7.44
N PRO A 70 -3.75 -1.89 -8.31
CA PRO A 70 -4.02 -2.84 -9.39
C PRO A 70 -4.27 -4.27 -8.90
N TYR A 71 -3.67 -4.66 -7.78
CA TYR A 71 -3.82 -6.02 -7.24
C TYR A 71 -5.17 -6.21 -6.54
N GLU A 72 -5.76 -7.39 -6.71
CA GLU A 72 -7.00 -7.83 -6.04
C GLU A 72 -6.89 -7.71 -4.50
N VAL A 73 -5.74 -8.12 -3.96
CA VAL A 73 -5.45 -8.06 -2.53
C VAL A 73 -4.15 -7.28 -2.32
N PRO A 74 -4.21 -5.95 -2.17
CA PRO A 74 -3.04 -5.13 -1.88
C PRO A 74 -2.45 -5.47 -0.51
N ALA A 75 -1.13 -5.61 -0.43
CA ALA A 75 -0.45 -5.76 0.84
C ALA A 75 -0.27 -4.40 1.52
N TYR A 76 -0.78 -4.25 2.75
CA TYR A 76 -0.58 -3.05 3.55
C TYR A 76 -0.64 -3.38 5.05
N HIS A 77 -0.10 -2.48 5.85
CA HIS A 77 -0.22 -2.48 7.30
C HIS A 77 -0.35 -1.05 7.81
N TYR A 78 -0.83 -0.91 9.04
CA TYR A 78 -0.72 0.33 9.79
C TYR A 78 -0.51 0.00 11.25
N TRP A 79 0.20 0.86 11.96
CA TRP A 79 0.40 0.78 13.40
C TRP A 79 0.36 2.19 13.99
N PRO A 80 0.00 2.34 15.28
CA PRO A 80 0.15 3.61 15.97
C PRO A 80 1.61 4.04 15.98
N VAL A 81 1.86 5.28 15.63
CA VAL A 81 3.16 5.93 15.75
C VAL A 81 3.00 7.13 16.67
N PHE A 82 3.93 7.28 17.61
CA PHE A 82 3.99 8.45 18.48
C PHE A 82 4.93 9.45 17.84
N ILE A 83 4.50 10.69 17.80
CA ILE A 83 5.22 11.82 17.25
C ILE A 83 5.11 12.93 18.29
N ASP A 84 6.21 13.65 18.51
CA ASP A 84 6.32 14.69 19.53
C ASP A 84 5.40 15.90 19.26
#